data_AF-X1CR84-F1
#
_entry.id   AF-X1CR84-F1
#
_cell.length_a   1.000
_cell.length_b   1.000
_cell.length_c   1.000
_cell.angle_alpha   90.00
_cell.angle_beta   90.00
_cell.angle_gamma   90.00
#
_symmetry.space_group_name_H-M   'P 1'
#
loop_
_entity.id
_entity.type
_entity.pdbx_description
1 polymer ?
#
loop_
_entity_poly.entity_id
_entity_poly.type
_entity_poly.pdbx_seq_one_letter_code
_entity_poly.pdbx_strand_id
1 'polypeptide(L)'
;AILSVGKTVEYHHQGFGGVVNVMPFSCMPSTVVSTQTMRISDDCADMPILNLSFDGQEDSTLTTRLEAFVEQVRQRQVGSGVPILR
;
A
#
# COMPACT_ATOMS: atom_id res chain seq x y z
N ALA A 1 -5.33 -12.35 -5.24
CA ALA A 1 -4.83 -11.50 -6.34
C ALA A 1 -5.87 -10.46 -6.76
N ILE A 2 -6.89 -10.82 -7.57
CA ILE A 2 -7.86 -9.87 -8.14
C ILE A 2 -8.60 -9.06 -7.06
N LEU A 3 -9.05 -9.71 -5.98
CA LEU A 3 -9.74 -9.04 -4.87
C LEU A 3 -8.86 -8.00 -4.17
N SER A 4 -7.56 -8.28 -3.99
CA SER A 4 -6.62 -7.36 -3.36
C SER A 4 -6.46 -6.10 -4.20
N VAL A 5 -6.32 -6.25 -5.52
CA VAL A 5 -6.26 -5.12 -6.48
C VAL A 5 -7.56 -4.31 -6.44
N GLY A 6 -8.71 -4.99 -6.55
CA GLY A 6 -10.02 -4.32 -6.52
C GLY A 6 -10.24 -3.54 -5.22
N LYS A 7 -9.82 -4.10 -4.07
CA LYS A 7 -9.88 -3.40 -2.79
C LYS A 7 -8.97 -2.18 -2.72
N THR A 8 -7.76 -2.25 -3.27
CA THR A 8 -6.87 -1.08 -3.33
C THR A 8 -7.51 0.07 -4.10
N VAL A 9 -8.10 -0.22 -5.27
CA VAL A 9 -8.79 0.79 -6.09
C VAL A 9 -10.03 1.34 -5.36
N GLU A 10 -10.81 0.47 -4.74
CA GLU A 10 -11.97 0.88 -3.93
C GLU A 10 -11.56 1.81 -2.78
N TYR A 11 -10.47 1.51 -2.08
CA TYR A 11 -9.97 2.37 -1.00
C TYR A 11 -9.50 3.73 -1.48
N HIS A 12 -8.90 3.81 -2.67
CA HIS A 12 -8.62 5.10 -3.28
C HIS A 12 -9.90 5.92 -3.47
N HIS A 13 -10.97 5.32 -4.03
CA HIS A 13 -12.26 6.00 -4.23
C HIS A 13 -12.95 6.39 -2.92
N GLN A 14 -12.74 5.63 -1.85
CA GLN A 14 -13.26 5.94 -0.51
C GLN A 14 -12.44 7.01 0.23
N GLY A 15 -11.37 7.54 -0.39
CA GLY A 15 -10.55 8.61 0.19
C GLY A 15 -9.52 8.13 1.20
N PHE A 16 -9.06 6.88 1.11
CA PHE A 16 -7.94 6.40 1.93
C PHE A 16 -6.62 6.99 1.44
N GLY A 17 -5.69 7.22 2.37
CA GLY A 17 -4.39 7.85 2.06
C GLY A 17 -3.32 6.93 1.51
N GLY A 18 -3.48 5.63 1.70
CA GLY A 18 -2.53 4.62 1.27
C GLY A 18 -3.04 3.22 1.63
N VAL A 19 -2.39 2.19 1.07
CA VAL A 19 -2.77 0.79 1.30
C VAL A 19 -1.55 -0.04 1.67
N VAL A 20 -1.70 -0.94 2.65
CA VAL A 20 -0.67 -1.92 2.98
C VAL A 20 -1.13 -3.30 2.52
N ASN A 21 -0.39 -3.90 1.60
CA ASN A 21 -0.61 -5.26 1.13
C ASN A 21 0.23 -6.24 1.97
N VAL A 22 -0.45 -6.98 2.85
CA VAL A 22 0.17 -7.95 3.76
C VAL A 22 0.01 -9.36 3.20
N MET A 23 1.12 -10.11 3.13
CA MET A 23 1.15 -11.43 2.52
C MET A 23 2.13 -12.38 3.23
N PRO A 24 1.84 -13.69 3.30
CA PRO A 24 2.87 -14.65 3.68
C PRO A 24 3.91 -14.78 2.55
N PHE A 25 5.16 -15.04 2.93
CA PHE A 25 6.23 -15.37 1.99
C PHE A 25 5.82 -16.60 1.17
N SER A 26 6.16 -16.60 -0.12
CA SER A 26 5.73 -17.62 -1.12
C SER A 26 4.26 -17.60 -1.59
N CYS A 27 3.44 -16.61 -1.19
CA CYS A 27 2.09 -16.46 -1.75
C CYS A 27 2.13 -15.93 -3.19
N MET A 28 2.22 -16.83 -4.18
CA MET A 28 2.20 -16.50 -5.62
C MET A 28 1.09 -15.51 -6.02
N PRO A 29 -0.17 -15.64 -5.55
CA PRO A 29 -1.22 -14.66 -5.85
C PRO A 29 -0.91 -13.24 -5.35
N SER A 30 -0.20 -13.10 -4.22
CA SER A 30 0.16 -11.80 -3.67
C SER A 30 1.42 -11.24 -4.33
N THR A 31 2.36 -12.08 -4.76
CA THR A 31 3.50 -11.66 -5.61
C THR A 31 3.00 -11.04 -6.92
N VAL A 32 1.97 -11.62 -7.54
CA VAL A 32 1.33 -11.02 -8.73
C VAL A 32 0.81 -9.62 -8.41
N VAL A 33 0.17 -9.41 -7.26
CA VAL A 33 -0.32 -8.07 -6.85
C VAL A 33 0.84 -7.10 -6.66
N SER A 34 1.91 -7.52 -5.96
CA SER A 34 3.08 -6.68 -5.70
C SER A 34 3.77 -6.20 -6.98
N THR A 35 3.76 -7.01 -8.05
CA THR A 35 4.30 -6.60 -9.37
C THR A 35 3.46 -5.52 -10.07
N GLN A 36 2.16 -5.43 -9.75
CA GLN A 36 1.26 -4.44 -10.33
C GLN A 36 1.15 -3.15 -9.50
N THR A 37 1.73 -3.13 -8.30
CA THR A 37 1.61 -2.02 -7.35
C THR A 37 1.98 -0.67 -7.95
N MET A 38 3.04 -0.58 -8.77
CA MET A 38 3.44 0.68 -9.41
C MET A 38 2.33 1.23 -10.32
N ARG A 39 1.79 0.40 -11.22
CA ARG A 39 0.69 0.82 -12.10
C ARG A 39 -0.56 1.21 -11.32
N ILE A 40 -0.91 0.43 -10.30
CA ILE A 40 -2.08 0.72 -9.46
C ILE A 40 -1.89 2.05 -8.71
N SER A 41 -0.68 2.33 -8.22
CA SER A 41 -0.35 3.61 -7.59
C SER A 41 -0.55 4.77 -8.57
N ASP A 42 0.01 4.66 -9.78
CA ASP A 42 -0.10 5.69 -10.83
C ASP A 42 -1.59 5.96 -11.18
N ASP A 43 -2.37 4.89 -11.35
CA ASP A 43 -3.82 4.97 -11.63
C ASP A 43 -4.64 5.54 -10.45
N CYS A 44 -4.11 5.42 -9.22
CA CYS A 44 -4.72 5.92 -7.98
C CYS A 44 -4.11 7.25 -7.52
N ALA A 45 -3.75 8.13 -8.47
CA ALA A 45 -3.20 9.46 -8.21
C ALA A 45 -1.95 9.46 -7.32
N ASP A 46 -1.03 8.51 -7.56
CA ASP A 46 0.19 8.29 -6.77
C ASP A 46 -0.10 7.91 -5.30
N MET A 47 -1.16 7.12 -5.06
CA MET A 47 -1.46 6.62 -3.72
C MET A 47 -0.38 5.65 -3.23
N PRO A 48 0.28 5.91 -2.10
CA PRO A 48 1.30 5.03 -1.54
C PRO A 48 0.75 3.63 -1.26
N ILE A 49 1.47 2.61 -1.73
CA ILE A 49 1.16 1.20 -1.46
C ILE A 49 2.41 0.50 -0.92
N LEU A 50 2.31 -0.05 0.30
CA LEU A 50 3.40 -0.79 0.95
C LEU A 50 3.15 -2.29 0.88
N ASN A 51 4.08 -3.05 0.28
CA ASN A 51 4.05 -4.50 0.26
C ASN A 51 4.87 -5.08 1.43
N LEU A 52 4.23 -5.86 2.30
CA LEU A 52 4.85 -6.53 3.44
C LEU A 52 4.69 -8.05 3.31
N SER A 53 5.83 -8.74 3.26
CA SER A 53 5.89 -10.20 3.27
C SER A 53 6.37 -10.73 4.62
N PHE A 54 5.63 -11.69 5.19
CA PHE A 54 6.00 -12.34 6.44
C PHE A 54 6.37 -13.80 6.19
N ASP A 55 7.57 -14.21 6.58
CA ASP A 55 8.09 -15.58 6.50
C ASP A 55 8.17 -16.28 7.89
N GLY A 56 7.69 -15.59 8.94
CA GLY A 56 7.78 -16.06 10.32
C GLY A 56 9.08 -15.68 11.04
N GLN A 57 9.99 -14.97 10.38
CA GLN A 57 11.17 -14.35 11.00
C GLN A 57 10.87 -12.89 11.38
N GLU A 58 11.64 -12.37 12.33
CA GLU A 58 11.61 -10.93 12.63
C GLU A 58 12.29 -10.14 11.51
N ASP A 59 11.56 -9.20 10.90
CA ASP A 59 12.11 -8.20 10.00
C ASP A 59 12.46 -6.94 10.81
N SER A 60 13.75 -6.74 11.10
CA SER A 60 14.27 -5.59 11.84
C SER A 60 14.02 -4.24 11.14
N THR A 61 13.69 -4.26 9.84
CA THR A 61 13.41 -3.05 9.05
C THR A 61 11.93 -2.70 9.00
N LEU A 62 11.05 -3.60 9.48
CA LEU A 62 9.60 -3.43 9.39
C LEU A 62 9.12 -2.10 9.98
N THR A 63 9.59 -1.77 11.18
CA THR A 63 9.23 -0.51 11.88
C THR A 63 9.61 0.70 11.04
N THR A 64 10.86 0.77 10.58
CA THR A 64 11.36 1.89 9.77
C THR A 64 10.62 2.01 8.44
N ARG A 65 10.29 0.89 7.78
CA ARG A 65 9.52 0.88 6.54
C ARG A 65 8.09 1.39 6.76
N LEU A 66 7.48 1.03 7.88
CA LEU A 66 6.15 1.49 8.26
C LEU A 66 6.15 3.00 8.59
N GLU A 67 7.14 3.47 9.33
CA GLU A 67 7.34 4.90 9.62
C GLU A 67 7.50 5.71 8.33
N ALA A 68 8.35 5.25 7.41
CA ALA A 68 8.53 5.89 6.11
C ALA A 68 7.22 5.93 5.30
N PHE A 69 6.44 4.85 5.31
CA PHE A 69 5.14 4.79 4.63
C PHE A 69 4.13 5.80 5.22
N VAL A 70 4.04 5.89 6.55
CA VAL A 70 3.16 6.87 7.21
C VAL A 70 3.57 8.30 6.85
N GLU A 71 4.88 8.58 6.82
CA GLU A 71 5.37 9.89 6.41
C GLU A 71 5.07 10.20 4.94
N GLN A 72 5.19 9.22 4.04
CA GLN A 72 4.78 9.37 2.63
C GLN A 72 3.30 9.72 2.49
N VAL A 73 2.42 9.02 3.23
CA VAL A 73 0.98 9.32 3.24
C VAL A 73 0.73 10.75 3.77
N ARG A 74 1.41 11.15 4.85
CA ARG A 74 1.30 12.48 5.44
C ARG A 74 1.76 13.59 4.49
N GLN A 75 2.87 13.39 3.78
CA GLN A 75 3.37 14.38 2.80
C GLN A 75 2.40 14.56 1.64
N ARG A 76 1.81 13.46 1.14
CA ARG A 76 0.78 13.52 0.10
C ARG A 76 -0.47 14.26 0.56
N GLN A 77 -0.89 14.11 1.82
CA GLN A 77 -2.01 14.87 2.41
C GLN A 77 -1.76 16.38 2.36
N VAL A 78 -0.56 16.82 2.74
CA VAL A 78 -0.19 18.25 2.76
C VAL A 78 -0.10 18.82 1.34
N GLY A 79 0.34 18.02 0.36
CA GLY A 79 0.50 18.45 -1.03
C GLY A 79 -0.77 18.36 -1.91
N SER A 80 -1.71 17.47 -1.62
CA SER A 80 -2.79 17.12 -2.57
C SER A 80 -4.18 17.71 -2.28
N GLY A 81 -4.43 18.33 -1.12
CA GLY A 81 -5.76 18.90 -0.80
C GLY A 81 -6.93 17.89 -0.79
N VAL A 82 -6.63 16.58 -0.89
CA VAL A 82 -7.61 15.49 -0.85
C VAL A 82 -7.96 15.21 0.62
N PRO A 83 -9.22 15.39 1.04
CA PRO A 83 -9.64 15.08 2.40
C PRO A 83 -9.59 13.56 2.59
N ILE A 84 -8.67 13.10 3.45
CA ILE A 84 -8.57 11.67 3.79
C ILE A 84 -9.65 11.36 4.82
N LEU A 85 -10.37 10.27 4.61
CA LEU A 85 -11.37 9.79 5.55
C LEU A 85 -10.68 9.55 6.91
N ARG A 86 -11.07 10.32 7.93
CA ARG A 86 -10.59 10.21 9.32
C ARG A 86 -11.16 8.99 10.01
#